data_AF-A0A368VV57-F1
#
_entry.id   AF-A0A368VV57-F1
#
_cell.length_a   1.000
_cell.length_b   1.000
_cell.length_c   1.000
_cell.angle_alpha   90.00
_cell.angle_beta   90.00
_cell.angle_gamma   90.00
#
_symmetry.space_group_name_H-M   'P 1'
#
loop_
_entity.id
_entity.type
_entity.pdbx_description
1 polymer ?
#
loop_
_entity_poly.entity_id
_entity_poly.type
_entity_poly.pdbx_seq_one_letter_code
_entity_poly.pdbx_strand_id
1 'polypeptide(L)'
;MTGERDNNGVVGVGADLDSLFAEVEALRELASDSDKARDSARVYDFGIRWGALLSGRLQRLAHYHHRGELTPHEQARYEKLRTELRDVQPLAERLGIARPTIPLEDRR
;
A
#
# COMPACT_ATOMS: atom_id res chain seq x y z
N MET A 1 -38.32 -5.47 13.53
CA MET A 1 -37.02 -6.18 13.50
C MET A 1 -36.62 -6.36 12.04
N THR A 2 -35.91 -5.37 11.51
CA THR A 2 -35.27 -5.44 10.20
C THR A 2 -33.79 -5.39 10.49
N GLY A 3 -33.13 -6.55 10.45
CA GLY A 3 -31.68 -6.61 10.52
C GLY A 3 -31.12 -5.95 9.26
N GLU A 4 -30.69 -4.70 9.38
CA GLU A 4 -29.61 -4.18 8.55
C GLU A 4 -28.51 -5.24 8.56
N ARG A 5 -28.25 -5.84 7.40
CA ARG A 5 -27.05 -6.65 7.25
C ARG A 5 -25.90 -5.69 7.41
N ASP A 6 -25.21 -5.77 8.55
CA ASP A 6 -23.97 -5.04 8.77
C ASP A 6 -23.09 -5.29 7.54
N ASN A 7 -22.89 -4.23 6.77
CA ASN A 7 -22.01 -4.18 5.61
C ASN A 7 -20.56 -4.15 6.14
N ASN A 8 -20.22 -5.13 6.97
CA ASN A 8 -19.02 -5.13 7.81
C ASN A 8 -17.91 -5.80 7.01
N GLY A 9 -17.17 -4.99 6.25
CA GLY A 9 -15.95 -5.41 5.57
C GLY A 9 -14.97 -6.11 6.52
N VAL A 10 -13.96 -6.76 5.95
CA VAL A 10 -12.99 -7.49 6.76
C VAL A 10 -12.29 -6.54 7.74
N VAL A 11 -12.33 -6.88 9.03
CA VAL A 11 -11.77 -6.04 10.10
C VAL A 11 -10.30 -5.72 9.81
N GLY A 12 -9.97 -4.44 9.92
CA GLY A 12 -8.61 -3.92 9.75
C GLY A 12 -8.19 -3.64 8.30
N VAL A 13 -9.02 -3.93 7.29
CA VAL A 13 -8.74 -3.55 5.89
C VAL A 13 -8.59 -2.03 5.75
N GLY A 14 -9.50 -1.27 6.36
CA GLY A 14 -9.41 0.20 6.37
C GLY A 14 -8.07 0.71 6.94
N ALA A 15 -7.64 0.16 8.08
CA ALA A 15 -6.37 0.54 8.71
C ALA A 15 -5.14 0.13 7.90
N ASP A 16 -5.20 -1.00 7.20
CA ASP A 16 -4.14 -1.42 6.26
C ASP A 16 -4.03 -0.44 5.08
N LEU A 17 -5.17 -0.09 4.48
CA LEU A 17 -5.24 0.90 3.40
C LEU A 17 -4.68 2.25 3.86
N ASP A 18 -5.13 2.76 5.01
CA ASP A 18 -4.66 4.03 5.57
C ASP A 18 -3.14 4.04 5.77
N SER A 19 -2.60 2.95 6.32
CA SER A 19 -1.15 2.84 6.58
C SER A 19 -0.34 2.76 5.29
N LEU A 20 -0.84 2.05 4.27
CA LEU A 20 -0.16 1.96 2.97
C LEU A 20 -0.22 3.29 2.21
N PHE A 21 -1.34 4.01 2.22
CA PHE A 21 -1.42 5.35 1.65
C PHE A 21 -0.48 6.33 2.35
N ALA A 22 -0.42 6.29 3.68
CA ALA A 22 0.51 7.14 4.43
C ALA A 22 1.97 6.85 4.07
N GLU A 23 2.36 5.58 3.92
CA GLU A 23 3.74 5.24 3.57
C GLU A 23 4.06 5.54 2.10
N VAL A 24 3.07 5.49 1.20
CA VAL A 24 3.22 5.99 -0.19
C VAL A 24 3.52 7.48 -0.21
N GLU A 25 2.79 8.30 0.55
CA GLU A 25 3.08 9.73 0.65
C GLU A 25 4.45 9.99 1.28
N ALA A 26 4.80 9.25 2.33
CA ALA A 26 6.12 9.34 2.94
C ALA A 26 7.26 8.96 1.96
N LEU A 27 7.03 8.01 1.05
CA LEU A 27 7.97 7.71 -0.03
C LEU A 27 8.12 8.89 -1.00
N ARG A 28 7.01 9.54 -1.38
CA ARG A 28 7.05 10.73 -2.25
C ARG A 28 7.84 11.86 -1.60
N GLU A 29 7.61 12.11 -0.30
CA GLU A 29 8.33 13.13 0.48
C GLU A 29 9.81 12.80 0.65
N LEU A 30 10.14 11.55 0.96
CA LEU A 30 11.54 11.11 1.08
C LEU A 30 12.28 11.27 -0.26
N ALA A 31 11.61 10.97 -1.37
CA ALA A 31 12.20 11.00 -2.69
C ALA A 31 12.29 12.41 -3.29
N SER A 32 11.47 13.37 -2.86
CA SER A 32 11.47 14.74 -3.36
C SER A 32 12.52 15.63 -2.70
N ASP A 33 12.98 15.25 -1.52
CA ASP A 33 14.00 15.95 -0.74
C ASP A 33 15.38 15.30 -0.98
N SER A 34 16.26 16.02 -1.67
CA SER A 34 17.58 15.50 -2.04
C SER A 34 18.47 15.21 -0.84
N ASP A 35 18.32 15.95 0.26
CA ASP A 35 19.16 15.78 1.44
C ASP A 35 18.69 14.52 2.20
N LYS A 36 17.37 14.35 2.37
CA LYS A 36 16.81 13.12 2.95
C LYS A 36 17.07 11.89 2.09
N ALA A 37 17.01 12.00 0.76
CA ALA A 37 17.26 10.89 -0.15
C ALA A 37 18.74 10.43 -0.15
N ARG A 38 19.67 11.30 0.26
CA ARG A 38 21.10 10.98 0.40
C ARG A 38 21.48 10.45 1.79
N ASP A 39 20.61 10.61 2.77
CA ASP A 39 20.77 10.06 4.11
C ASP A 39 20.51 8.55 4.09
N SER A 40 21.58 7.76 4.03
CA SER A 40 21.51 6.31 3.91
C SER A 40 20.85 5.63 5.12
N ALA A 41 21.01 6.17 6.32
CA ALA A 41 20.36 5.64 7.53
C ALA A 41 18.85 5.84 7.45
N ARG A 42 18.41 7.04 7.06
CA ARG A 42 16.98 7.33 6.85
C ARG A 42 16.36 6.48 5.75
N VAL A 43 17.03 6.33 4.62
CA VAL A 43 16.55 5.49 3.51
C VAL A 43 16.46 4.02 3.94
N TYR A 44 17.45 3.54 4.70
CA TYR A 44 17.44 2.18 5.25
C TYR A 44 16.27 1.94 6.21
N ASP A 45 16.07 2.84 7.18
CA ASP A 45 14.97 2.75 8.15
C ASP A 45 13.60 2.81 7.46
N PHE A 46 13.46 3.67 6.46
CA PHE A 46 12.27 3.71 5.61
C PHE A 46 12.08 2.38 4.87
N GLY A 47 13.14 1.86 4.25
CA GLY A 47 13.12 0.60 3.51
C GLY A 47 12.65 -0.59 4.34
N ILE A 48 13.02 -0.66 5.62
CA ILE A 48 12.53 -1.69 6.55
C ILE A 48 11.02 -1.59 6.74
N ARG A 49 10.51 -0.39 7.08
CA ARG A 49 9.07 -0.17 7.32
C ARG A 49 8.25 -0.44 6.06
N TRP A 50 8.73 0.08 4.93
CA TRP A 50 8.14 -0.14 3.61
C TRP A 50 8.06 -1.64 3.27
N GLY A 51 9.17 -2.38 3.40
CA GLY A 51 9.21 -3.81 3.13
C GLY A 51 8.26 -4.63 4.01
N ALA A 52 8.12 -4.27 5.28
CA ALA A 52 7.17 -4.91 6.21
C ALA A 52 5.71 -4.67 5.80
N LEU A 53 5.36 -3.45 5.39
CA LEU A 53 4.02 -3.12 4.90
C LEU A 53 3.69 -3.88 3.61
N LEU A 54 4.63 -3.95 2.67
CA LEU A 54 4.44 -4.68 1.41
C LEU A 54 4.30 -6.20 1.61
N SER A 55 5.10 -6.79 2.50
CA SER A 55 5.10 -8.24 2.73
C SER A 55 3.94 -8.70 3.62
N GLY A 56 3.41 -7.82 4.47
CA GLY A 56 2.31 -8.14 5.38
C GLY A 56 0.97 -7.58 4.89
N ARG A 57 0.80 -6.27 5.00
CA ARG A 57 -0.51 -5.62 4.80
C ARG A 57 -0.94 -5.64 3.34
N LEU A 58 -0.03 -5.35 2.40
CA LEU A 58 -0.37 -5.38 0.98
C LEU A 58 -0.74 -6.79 0.51
N GLN A 59 -0.02 -7.83 0.96
CA GLN A 59 -0.39 -9.22 0.67
C GLN A 59 -1.77 -9.59 1.21
N ARG A 60 -2.07 -9.17 2.44
CA ARG A 60 -3.38 -9.40 3.05
C ARG A 60 -4.52 -8.68 2.31
N LEU A 61 -4.31 -7.44 1.86
CA LEU A 61 -5.27 -6.73 1.03
C LEU A 61 -5.48 -7.43 -0.32
N ALA A 62 -4.40 -7.88 -0.97
CA ALA A 62 -4.48 -8.64 -2.22
C ALA A 62 -5.25 -9.96 -2.05
N HIS A 63 -5.09 -10.63 -0.89
CA HIS A 63 -5.83 -11.83 -0.55
C HIS A 63 -7.36 -11.57 -0.48
N TYR A 64 -7.78 -10.54 0.25
CA TYR A 64 -9.22 -10.22 0.37
C TYR A 64 -9.81 -9.67 -0.91
N HIS A 65 -9.04 -8.90 -1.68
CA HIS A 65 -9.40 -8.47 -3.02
C HIS A 65 -9.70 -9.67 -3.93
N HIS A 66 -8.78 -10.63 -4.01
CA HIS A 66 -8.94 -11.82 -4.86
C HIS A 66 -10.16 -12.66 -4.49
N ARG A 67 -10.55 -12.65 -3.21
CA ARG A 67 -11.72 -13.38 -2.68
C ARG A 67 -13.04 -12.60 -2.81
N GLY A 68 -13.00 -11.34 -3.26
CA GLY A 68 -14.19 -10.48 -3.32
C GLY A 68 -14.75 -10.12 -1.94
N GLU A 69 -13.89 -10.10 -0.91
CA GLU A 69 -14.27 -9.83 0.49
C GLU A 69 -14.12 -8.35 0.88
N LEU A 70 -13.68 -7.49 -0.05
CA LEU A 70 -13.66 -6.04 0.14
C LEU A 70 -15.06 -5.47 -0.12
N THR A 71 -15.48 -4.53 0.73
CA THR A 71 -16.65 -3.71 0.43
C THR A 71 -16.42 -2.88 -0.84
N PRO A 72 -17.48 -2.39 -1.53
CA PRO A 72 -17.29 -1.56 -2.72
C PRO A 72 -16.39 -0.33 -2.50
N HIS A 73 -16.46 0.26 -1.31
CA HIS A 73 -15.60 1.38 -0.94
C HIS A 73 -14.13 0.95 -0.75
N GLU A 74 -13.88 -0.15 -0.04
CA GLU A 74 -12.53 -0.69 0.15
C GLU A 74 -11.91 -1.16 -1.17
N GLN A 75 -12.71 -1.75 -2.05
CA GLN A 75 -12.32 -2.13 -3.41
C GLN A 75 -11.82 -0.91 -4.20
N ALA A 76 -12.61 0.17 -4.24
CA ALA A 76 -12.22 1.39 -4.93
C ALA A 76 -10.93 2.01 -4.36
N ARG A 77 -10.77 1.97 -3.02
CA ARG A 77 -9.54 2.43 -2.35
C ARG A 77 -8.34 1.54 -2.67
N TYR A 78 -8.52 0.23 -2.73
CA TYR A 78 -7.46 -0.72 -3.06
C TYR A 78 -6.98 -0.55 -4.51
N GLU A 79 -7.88 -0.35 -5.47
CA GLU A 79 -7.49 -0.05 -6.85
C GLU A 79 -6.74 1.29 -6.98
N LYS A 80 -7.19 2.30 -6.23
CA LYS A 80 -6.42 3.55 -6.12
C LYS A 80 -5.03 3.28 -5.56
N LEU A 81 -4.91 2.50 -4.47
CA LEU A 81 -3.63 2.17 -3.88
C LEU A 81 -2.69 1.46 -4.87
N ARG A 82 -3.19 0.52 -5.69
CA ARG A 82 -2.39 -0.16 -6.72
C ARG A 82 -1.85 0.83 -7.76
N THR A 83 -2.66 1.81 -8.13
CA THR A 83 -2.24 2.89 -9.03
C THR A 83 -1.15 3.75 -8.41
N GLU A 84 -1.33 4.20 -7.17
CA GLU A 84 -0.32 4.99 -6.45
C GLU A 84 0.99 4.21 -6.25
N LEU A 85 0.91 2.92 -5.91
CA LEU A 85 2.07 2.03 -5.78
C LEU A 85 2.85 1.91 -7.10
N ARG A 86 2.15 1.87 -8.24
CA ARG A 86 2.76 1.88 -9.57
C ARG A 86 3.51 3.19 -9.81
N ASP A 87 2.88 4.31 -9.47
CA ASP A 87 3.43 5.65 -9.69
C ASP A 87 4.66 5.93 -8.83
N VAL A 88 4.72 5.42 -7.60
CA VAL A 88 5.89 5.55 -6.72
C VAL A 88 6.95 4.48 -6.92
N GLN A 89 6.69 3.45 -7.74
CA GLN A 89 7.66 2.38 -7.97
C GLN A 89 9.01 2.92 -8.47
N PRO A 90 9.10 3.83 -9.47
CA PRO A 90 10.40 4.40 -9.89
C PRO A 90 11.15 5.12 -8.77
N LEU A 91 10.43 5.69 -7.79
CA LEU A 91 11.05 6.35 -6.63
C LEU A 91 11.67 5.31 -5.68
N ALA A 92 10.94 4.22 -5.40
CA ALA A 92 11.46 3.09 -4.63
C ALA A 92 12.70 2.47 -5.29
N GLU A 93 12.69 2.35 -6.62
CA GLU A 93 13.82 1.85 -7.40
C GLU A 93 15.04 2.76 -7.30
N ARG A 94 14.85 4.08 -7.43
CA ARG A 94 15.91 5.07 -7.30
C ARG A 94 16.54 5.08 -5.90
N LEU A 95 15.74 4.85 -4.86
CA LEU A 95 16.19 4.76 -3.47
C LEU A 95 16.74 3.37 -3.10
N GLY A 96 16.65 2.38 -3.99
CA GLY A 96 17.15 1.02 -3.74
C GLY A 96 16.34 0.23 -2.70
N ILE A 97 15.07 0.57 -2.48
CA ILE A 97 14.20 -0.11 -1.51
C ILE A 97 13.26 -1.13 -2.19
N ALA A 98 12.55 -1.91 -1.38
CA ALA A 98 11.69 -2.99 -1.85
C ALA A 98 10.59 -2.51 -2.84
N ARG A 99 10.23 -3.38 -3.78
CA ARG A 99 9.13 -3.16 -4.73
C ARG A 99 7.89 -3.97 -4.32
N PRO A 100 6.66 -3.52 -4.66
CA PRO A 100 5.47 -4.33 -4.48
C PRO A 100 5.59 -5.69 -5.19
N THR A 101 5.22 -6.77 -4.51
CA THR A 101 5.33 -8.16 -5.01
C THR A 101 4.02 -8.73 -5.53
N ILE A 102 2.94 -7.95 -5.47
CA ILE A 102 1.64 -8.29 -6.08
C ILE A 102 1.51 -7.66 -7.47
N PRO A 103 0.68 -8.22 -8.37
CA PRO A 103 0.32 -7.53 -9.60
C PRO A 103 -0.39 -6.19 -9.30
N LEU A 104 0.19 -5.09 -9.77
CA LEU A 104 -0.43 -3.75 -9.70
C LEU A 104 -1.37 -3.47 -10.88
N GLU A 105 -1.50 -4.42 -11.79
CA GLU A 105 -2.42 -4.41 -12.92
C GLU A 105 -3.19 -5.72 -12.94
N ASP A 106 -4.44 -5.67 -13.36
CA ASP A 106 -5.20 -6.89 -13.60
C ASP A 106 -4.67 -7.55 -14.85
N ARG A 107 -4.33 -8.85 -14.72
CA ARG A 107 -4.05 -9.67 -15.89
C ARG A 107 -5.36 -9.84 -16.65
N ARG A 108 -5.52 -9.09 -17.75
CA ARG A 108 -6.58 -9.30 -18.73
C ARG A 108 -6.49 -10.68 -19.36
#